data_AF-A0A564ZJB1-F1
#
_entry.id   AF-A0A564ZJB1-F1
#
_cell.length_a   1.000
_cell.length_b   1.000
_cell.length_c   1.000
_cell.angle_alpha   90.00
_cell.angle_beta   90.00
_cell.angle_gamma   90.00
#
_symmetry.space_group_name_H-M   'P 1'
#
loop_
_entity.id
_entity.type
_entity.pdbx_description
1 polymer ?
#
loop_
_entity_poly.entity_id
_entity_poly.type
_entity_poly.pdbx_seq_one_letter_code
_entity_poly.pdbx_strand_id
1 'polypeptide(L)'
;MEGRPPSDSDPPPLNAPAIVQMRYKLRTAAGQAIYALRKAIVEPVFDQTKAGRGIQRFAFLGHAKVTAEWLLICLTHNLLKLFRARQRLPAA
;
A
#
# COMPACT_ATOMS: atom_id res chain seq x y z
N MET A 1 -5.56 31.94 -11.19
CA MET A 1 -6.88 31.41 -10.79
C MET A 1 -6.64 30.24 -9.83
N GLU A 2 -6.22 30.52 -8.59
CA GLU A 2 -6.09 29.46 -7.58
C GLU A 2 -7.49 29.21 -7.01
N GLY A 3 -8.11 28.10 -7.42
CA GLY A 3 -9.43 27.71 -6.93
C GLY A 3 -9.39 27.33 -5.45
N ARG A 4 -10.52 27.51 -4.76
CA ARG A 4 -10.72 27.11 -3.35
C ARG A 4 -10.17 25.68 -3.11
N PRO A 5 -9.41 25.43 -2.03
CA PRO A 5 -8.99 24.08 -1.70
C PRO A 5 -10.23 23.20 -1.51
N PRO A 6 -10.23 21.98 -2.06
CA PRO A 6 -11.39 21.10 -1.95
C PRO A 6 -11.69 20.78 -0.50
N SER A 7 -12.95 20.94 -0.12
CA SER A 7 -13.49 20.56 1.18
C SER A 7 -13.68 19.05 1.26
N ASP A 8 -13.71 18.48 2.47
CA ASP A 8 -14.03 17.05 2.68
C ASP A 8 -15.41 16.67 2.08
N SER A 9 -16.30 17.65 1.90
CA SER A 9 -17.65 17.48 1.33
C SER A 9 -17.69 17.50 -0.20
N ASP A 10 -16.63 17.95 -0.86
CA ASP A 10 -16.62 18.13 -2.30
C ASP A 10 -16.40 16.75 -2.98
N PRO A 11 -17.22 16.36 -3.97
CA PRO A 11 -17.10 15.05 -4.61
C PRO A 11 -15.79 14.94 -5.40
N PRO A 12 -15.11 13.77 -5.35
CA PRO A 12 -13.89 13.58 -6.12
C PRO A 12 -14.21 13.68 -7.63
N PRO A 13 -13.27 14.17 -8.46
CA PRO A 13 -13.49 14.25 -9.89
C PRO A 13 -13.56 12.83 -10.49
N LEU A 14 -14.79 12.37 -10.75
CA LEU A 14 -15.11 10.96 -11.09
C LEU A 14 -14.44 10.46 -12.38
N ASN A 15 -14.09 11.37 -13.30
CA ASN A 15 -13.53 11.04 -14.62
C ASN A 15 -12.11 11.58 -14.85
N ALA A 16 -11.43 12.02 -13.79
CA ALA A 16 -10.06 12.52 -13.91
C ALA A 16 -9.04 11.37 -13.85
N PRO A 17 -7.83 11.55 -14.42
CA PRO A 17 -6.75 10.58 -14.27
C PRO A 17 -6.44 10.31 -12.79
N ALA A 18 -6.02 9.10 -12.45
CA ALA A 18 -5.77 8.68 -11.08
C ALA A 18 -4.85 9.63 -10.29
N ILE A 19 -3.88 10.26 -10.96
CA ILE A 19 -2.97 11.27 -10.37
C ILE A 19 -3.75 12.50 -9.89
N VAL A 20 -4.70 12.99 -10.69
CA VAL A 20 -5.52 14.16 -10.37
C VAL A 20 -6.46 13.83 -9.20
N GLN A 21 -7.06 12.64 -9.21
CA GLN A 21 -7.88 12.18 -8.09
C GLN A 21 -7.06 12.04 -6.80
N MET A 22 -5.83 11.54 -6.87
CA MET A 22 -4.96 11.42 -5.71
C MET A 22 -4.53 12.79 -5.16
N ARG A 23 -4.18 13.73 -6.04
CA ARG A 23 -3.86 15.12 -5.64
C ARG A 23 -5.03 15.78 -4.95
N TYR A 24 -6.25 15.56 -5.44
CA TYR A 24 -7.47 16.02 -4.80
C TYR A 24 -7.66 15.42 -3.40
N LYS A 25 -7.55 14.09 -3.28
CA LYS A 25 -7.65 13.37 -1.99
C LYS A 25 -6.60 13.82 -0.98
N LEU A 26 -5.40 14.19 -1.40
CA LEU A 26 -4.34 14.68 -0.50
C LEU A 26 -4.54 16.13 -0.05
N ARG A 27 -5.43 16.89 -0.68
CA ARG A 27 -5.76 18.27 -0.27
C ARG A 27 -6.81 18.31 0.84
N THR A 28 -7.56 17.22 1.06
CA THR A 28 -8.61 17.13 2.07
C THR A 28 -8.05 16.64 3.41
N ALA A 29 -8.60 17.10 4.54
CA ALA A 29 -8.08 16.76 5.87
C ALA A 29 -8.29 15.27 6.17
N ALA A 30 -9.45 14.73 5.82
CA ALA A 30 -9.74 13.31 5.93
C ALA A 30 -8.78 12.45 5.08
N GLY A 31 -8.49 12.89 3.84
CA GLY A 31 -7.59 12.16 2.95
C GLY A 31 -6.13 12.20 3.40
N GLN A 32 -5.68 13.31 3.99
CA GLN A 32 -4.35 13.39 4.63
C GLN A 32 -4.24 12.45 5.82
N ALA A 33 -5.25 12.39 6.69
CA ALA A 33 -5.27 11.48 7.84
C ALA A 33 -5.16 10.01 7.40
N ILE A 34 -5.93 9.60 6.38
CA ILE A 34 -5.87 8.25 5.82
C ILE A 34 -4.49 7.99 5.18
N TYR A 35 -3.96 8.96 4.44
CA TYR A 35 -2.66 8.81 3.78
C TYR A 35 -1.52 8.68 4.78
N ALA A 36 -1.58 9.37 5.93
CA ALA A 36 -0.59 9.27 7.00
C ALA A 36 -0.46 7.83 7.52
N LEU A 37 -1.55 7.06 7.56
CA LEU A 37 -1.54 5.67 8.00
C LEU A 37 -0.74 4.74 7.07
N ARG A 38 -0.47 5.12 5.81
CA ARG A 38 0.38 4.32 4.92
C ARG A 38 1.79 4.11 5.48
N LYS A 39 2.31 5.08 6.22
CA LYS A 39 3.62 4.95 6.87
C LYS A 39 3.66 3.78 7.85
N ALA A 40 2.59 3.59 8.61
CA ALA A 40 2.51 2.52 9.60
C ALA A 40 2.14 1.17 8.98
N ILE A 41 1.32 1.16 7.93
CA ILE A 41 0.74 -0.07 7.40
C ILE A 41 1.56 -0.64 6.24
N VAL A 42 1.91 0.21 5.27
CA VAL A 42 2.42 -0.21 3.96
C VAL A 42 3.94 -0.15 3.89
N GLU A 43 4.57 0.90 4.43
CA GLU A 43 6.04 1.01 4.43
C GLU A 43 6.74 -0.18 5.10
N PRO A 44 6.28 -0.73 6.23
CA PRO A 44 6.94 -1.88 6.86
C PRO A 44 6.87 -3.15 6.01
N VAL A 45 5.81 -3.33 5.22
CA VAL A 45 5.70 -4.50 4.33
C VAL A 45 6.72 -4.39 3.20
N PHE A 46 6.89 -3.19 2.63
CA PHE A 46 7.92 -2.96 1.61
C PHE A 46 9.33 -3.13 2.17
N ASP A 47 9.59 -2.60 3.37
CA ASP A 47 10.89 -2.73 4.02
C ASP A 47 11.19 -4.20 4.38
N GLN A 48 10.24 -4.92 4.99
CA GLN A 48 10.39 -6.34 5.30
C GLN A 48 10.58 -7.20 4.04
N THR A 49 9.98 -6.82 2.92
CA THR A 49 10.17 -7.51 1.65
C THR A 49 11.55 -7.25 1.05
N LYS A 50 12.03 -6.01 1.11
CA LYS A 50 13.32 -5.61 0.55
C LYS A 50 14.50 -5.98 1.44
N ALA A 51 14.51 -5.51 2.69
CA ALA A 51 15.57 -5.75 3.66
C ALA A 51 15.39 -7.10 4.36
N GLY A 52 14.19 -7.39 4.86
CA GLY A 52 13.94 -8.61 5.64
C GLY A 52 13.98 -9.91 4.83
N ARG A 53 13.67 -9.85 3.53
CA ARG A 53 13.66 -11.01 2.62
C ARG A 53 14.66 -10.92 1.47
N GLY A 54 15.36 -9.78 1.31
CA GLY A 54 16.36 -9.59 0.26
C GLY A 54 15.79 -9.45 -1.16
N ILE A 55 14.48 -9.28 -1.32
CA ILE A 55 13.85 -9.23 -2.64
C ILE A 55 13.91 -7.79 -3.17
N GLN A 56 14.99 -7.48 -3.88
CA GLN A 56 15.21 -6.15 -4.45
C GLN A 56 14.91 -6.04 -5.94
N ARG A 57 14.84 -7.17 -6.64
CA ARG A 57 14.63 -7.22 -8.10
C ARG A 57 13.60 -8.29 -8.41
N PHE A 58 12.80 -8.05 -9.44
CA PHE A 58 11.92 -9.04 -10.02
C PHE A 58 12.71 -9.94 -10.98
N ALA A 59 12.40 -11.24 -10.98
CA ALA A 59 13.01 -12.21 -11.88
C ALA A 59 12.42 -12.11 -13.30
N PHE A 60 11.17 -11.65 -13.43
CA PHE A 60 10.50 -11.56 -14.72
C PHE A 60 10.41 -10.14 -15.27
N LEU A 61 10.34 -10.06 -16.60
CA LEU A 61 10.04 -8.85 -17.35
C LEU A 61 8.61 -8.96 -17.90
N GLY A 62 7.83 -7.89 -17.76
CA GLY A 62 6.44 -7.80 -18.23
C GLY A 62 5.42 -7.75 -17.08
N HIS A 63 4.44 -6.85 -17.23
CA HIS A 63 3.48 -6.52 -16.16
C HIS A 63 2.75 -7.74 -15.59
N ALA A 64 2.25 -8.63 -16.46
CA ALA A 64 1.51 -9.81 -16.01
C ALA A 64 2.37 -10.78 -15.18
N LYS A 65 3.62 -11.02 -15.59
CA LYS A 65 4.55 -11.91 -14.90
C LYS A 65 5.04 -11.32 -13.58
N VAL A 66 5.40 -10.03 -13.58
CA VAL A 66 5.79 -9.29 -12.37
C VAL A 66 4.62 -9.23 -11.38
N THR A 67 3.39 -9.10 -11.85
CA THR A 67 2.20 -9.15 -10.98
C THR A 67 2.06 -10.50 -10.29
N ALA A 68 2.22 -11.61 -11.03
CA ALA A 68 2.18 -12.95 -10.44
C ALA A 68 3.32 -13.16 -9.42
N GLU A 69 4.54 -12.70 -9.74
CA GLU A 69 5.67 -12.75 -8.82
C GLU A 69 5.41 -11.95 -7.54
N TRP A 70 4.90 -10.73 -7.68
CA TRP A 70 4.55 -9.88 -6.54
C TRP A 70 3.47 -10.51 -5.65
N LEU A 71 2.45 -11.14 -6.24
CA LEU A 71 1.42 -11.87 -5.49
C LEU A 71 2.01 -13.04 -4.70
N LEU A 72 2.94 -13.79 -5.29
CA LEU A 72 3.63 -14.90 -4.60
C LEU A 72 4.49 -14.40 -3.43
N ILE A 73 5.19 -13.28 -3.61
CA ILE A 73 5.97 -12.64 -2.54
C ILE A 73 5.05 -12.22 -1.38
N CYS A 74 3.91 -11.59 -1.70
CA CYS A 74 2.92 -11.19 -0.70
C CYS A 74 2.29 -12.40 0.01
N LEU A 75 1.96 -13.46 -0.73
CA LEU A 75 1.40 -14.70 -0.16
C LEU A 75 2.35 -15.30 0.87
N THR A 76 3.61 -15.50 0.48
CA THR A 76 4.61 -16.10 1.35
C THR A 76 4.92 -15.20 2.55
N HIS A 77 4.84 -13.87 2.41
CA HIS A 77 4.94 -12.93 3.52
C HIS A 77 3.78 -13.10 4.52
N ASN A 78 2.55 -13.17 4.02
CA ASN A 78 1.35 -13.37 4.83
C ASN A 78 1.37 -14.72 5.58
N LEU A 79 1.78 -15.79 4.89
CA LEU A 79 1.94 -17.12 5.51
C LEU A 79 2.96 -17.10 6.66
N LEU A 80 4.10 -16.40 6.48
CA LEU A 80 5.09 -16.26 7.55
C LEU A 80 4.54 -15.49 8.75
N LYS A 81 3.71 -14.47 8.54
CA LYS A 81 3.04 -13.75 9.64
C LYS A 81 2.07 -14.65 10.40
N LEU A 82 1.25 -15.43 9.69
CA LEU A 82 0.33 -16.39 10.31
C LEU A 82 1.07 -17.46 11.12
N PHE A 83 2.15 -18.01 10.57
CA PHE A 83 2.98 -18.98 11.26
C PHE A 83 3.57 -18.43 12.55
N ARG A 84 4.16 -17.23 12.51
CA ARG A 84 4.71 -16.54 13.69
C ARG A 84 3.63 -16.19 14.71
N ALA A 85 2.43 -15.82 14.26
CA ALA A 85 1.31 -15.55 15.16
C ALA A 85 0.89 -16.82 15.89
N ARG A 86 0.79 -17.96 15.19
CA ARG A 86 0.47 -19.26 15.80
C ARG A 86 1.50 -19.70 16.85
N GLN A 87 2.80 -19.51 16.60
CA GLN A 87 3.85 -19.86 17.56
C GLN A 87 3.85 -19.00 18.84
N ARG A 88 3.21 -17.83 18.80
CA ARG A 88 3.11 -16.91 19.93
C ARG A 88 1.88 -17.16 20.80
N LEU A 89 0.92 -17.98 20.35
CA LEU A 89 -0.15 -18.42 21.24
C LEU A 89 0.43 -19.39 22.28
N PRO A 90 0.19 -19.18 23.58
CA PRO A 90 0.53 -20.17 24.59
C PRO A 90 -0.22 -21.48 24.26
N ALA A 91 0.47 -22.61 24.44
CA ALA A 91 -0.21 -23.91 24.39
C ALA A 91 -1.28 -23.92 25.48
N ALA A 92 -2.53 -24.15 25.06
CA ALA A 92 -3.68 -24.31 25.97
C ALA A 92 -3.55 -25.60 26.76
#